data_AF-A0A6M2CYM2-F1
#
_entry.id   AF-A0A6M2CYM2-F1
#
_cell.length_a   1.000
_cell.length_b   1.000
_cell.length_c   1.000
_cell.angle_alpha   90.00
_cell.angle_beta   90.00
_cell.angle_gamma   90.00
#
_symmetry.space_group_name_H-M   'P 1'
#
loop_
_entity.id
_entity.type
_entity.pdbx_description
1 polymer ?
#
loop_
_entity_poly.entity_id
_entity_poly.type
_entity_poly.pdbx_seq_one_letter_code
_entity_poly.pdbx_strand_id
1 'polypeptide(L)' 'MKSFVLLFALTLLSAALLTEAQRFPGGGGFPRPGGGRRCGNVFCRPGQRCVYERVVCIRAPCPPIPQCV' A
#
# COMPACT_ATOMS: atom_id res chain seq x y z
N MET A 1 -35.68 -24.18 -31.54
CA MET A 1 -34.23 -24.22 -31.89
C MET A 1 -33.62 -22.82 -32.01
N LYS A 2 -34.12 -21.92 -32.87
CA LYS A 2 -33.59 -20.53 -33.02
C LYS A 2 -33.56 -19.71 -31.72
N SER A 3 -34.57 -19.86 -30.86
CA SER A 3 -34.62 -19.14 -29.56
C SER A 3 -33.52 -19.58 -28.58
N PHE A 4 -33.22 -20.88 -28.52
CA PHE A 4 -32.12 -21.40 -27.68
C PHE A 4 -30.75 -20.90 -28.15
N VAL A 5 -30.54 -20.79 -29.46
CA VAL A 5 -29.28 -20.27 -30.03
C VAL A 5 -29.09 -18.79 -29.68
N LEU A 6 -30.16 -17.99 -29.73
CA LEU A 6 -30.12 -16.58 -29.34
C LEU A 6 -29.83 -16.40 -27.84
N LEU A 7 -30.47 -17.21 -26.99
CA LEU A 7 -30.22 -17.19 -25.54
C LEU A 7 -28.77 -17.55 -25.21
N PHE A 8 -28.22 -18.60 -25.83
CA PHE A 8 -26.82 -18.98 -25.65
C PHE A 8 -25.84 -17.91 -26.17
N ALA A 9 -26.16 -17.27 -27.29
CA ALA A 9 -25.31 -16.19 -27.82
C ALA A 9 -25.31 -14.97 -26.88
N LEU A 10 -26.47 -14.59 -26.33
CA LEU A 10 -26.61 -13.50 -25.36
C LEU A 10 -25.87 -13.79 -24.05
N THR A 11 -25.98 -15.01 -23.52
CA THR A 11 -25.28 -15.38 -22.27
C THR A 11 -23.75 -15.37 -22.46
N LEU A 12 -23.26 -15.86 -23.61
CA LEU A 12 -21.83 -15.82 -23.93
C LEU A 12 -21.31 -14.38 -24.11
N LEU A 13 -22.07 -13.51 -24.79
CA LEU A 13 -21.70 -12.10 -24.93
C LEU A 13 -21.58 -11.39 -23.58
N SER A 14 -22.53 -11.67 -22.69
CA SER A 14 -22.58 -11.08 -21.34
C SER A 14 -21.37 -11.50 -20.49
N ALA A 15 -20.99 -12.78 -20.57
CA ALA A 15 -19.82 -13.32 -19.87
C ALA A 15 -18.50 -12.73 -20.40
N ALA A 16 -18.38 -12.53 -21.72
CA ALA A 16 -17.20 -11.91 -22.32
C ALA A 16 -17.01 -10.46 -21.84
N LEU A 17 -18.09 -9.68 -21.79
CA LEU A 17 -18.06 -8.28 -21.31
C LEU A 17 -17.65 -8.16 -19.84
N LEU A 18 -18.05 -9.09 -18.97
CA LEU A 18 -17.65 -9.10 -17.56
C LEU A 18 -16.16 -9.40 -17.35
N THR A 19 -15.52 -10.09 -18.31
CA THR A 19 -14.10 -10.48 -18.21
C THR A 19 -13.16 -9.27 -18.41
N GLU A 20 -13.59 -8.25 -19.16
CA GLU A 20 -12.80 -7.05 -19.41
C GLU A 20 -12.75 -6.11 -18.20
N ALA A 21 -13.82 -6.05 -17.41
CA ALA A 21 -13.92 -5.18 -16.23
C ALA A 21 -13.01 -5.63 -15.06
N GLN A 22 -12.56 -6.89 -15.05
CA GLN A 22 -11.66 -7.43 -14.04
C GLN A 22 -10.19 -7.45 -14.50
N ARG A 23 -9.87 -6.88 -15.67
CA ARG A 23 -8.49 -6.72 -16.14
C ARG A 23 -7.71 -5.62 -15.41
N PHE A 24 -8.23 -5.14 -14.28
CA PHE A 24 -7.42 -4.58 -13.21
C PHE A 24 -7.34 -5.60 -12.07
N PRO A 25 -6.44 -6.60 -12.16
CA PRO A 25 -6.01 -7.31 -10.97
C PRO A 25 -5.44 -6.25 -10.01
N GLY A 26 -6.16 -5.97 -8.93
CA GLY A 26 -5.64 -5.14 -7.85
C GLY A 26 -4.29 -5.70 -7.42
N GLY A 27 -3.25 -4.88 -7.46
CA GLY A 27 -1.91 -5.38 -7.14
C GLY A 27 -0.82 -4.42 -7.54
N GLY A 28 -0.73 -3.28 -6.86
CA GLY A 28 0.36 -2.33 -7.10
C GLY A 28 0.25 -1.15 -6.17
N GLY A 29 0.49 -1.36 -4.88
CA GLY A 29 0.86 -0.24 -4.02
C GLY A 29 2.10 0.40 -4.64
N PHE A 30 1.93 1.56 -5.28
CA PHE A 30 3.04 2.34 -5.81
C PHE A 30 4.08 2.46 -4.69
N PRO A 31 5.37 2.09 -4.93
CA PRO A 31 6.41 2.43 -3.99
C PRO A 31 6.51 3.95 -4.03
N ARG A 32 5.82 4.62 -3.10
CA ARG A 32 5.91 6.07 -2.94
C ARG A 32 7.39 6.41 -2.79
N PRO A 33 7.99 7.13 -3.75
CA PRO A 33 9.38 7.56 -3.66
C PRO A 33 9.42 8.69 -2.64
N GLY A 34 9.53 8.32 -1.37
CA GLY A 34 9.33 9.25 -0.27
C GLY A 34 8.84 8.59 1.01
N GLY A 35 9.22 7.33 1.25
CA GLY A 35 8.96 6.60 2.50
C GLY A 35 9.77 7.14 3.67
N GLY A 36 9.82 8.46 3.82
CA GLY A 36 10.23 9.05 5.07
C GLY A 36 9.21 8.66 6.13
N ARG A 37 9.67 7.90 7.11
CA ARG A 37 8.84 7.55 8.27
C ARG A 37 8.98 8.66 9.29
N ARG A 38 7.85 9.16 9.77
CA ARG A 38 7.82 10.08 10.91
C ARG A 38 8.36 9.33 12.12
N CYS A 39 9.43 9.84 12.70
CA CYS A 39 10.14 9.29 13.85
C CYS A 39 10.03 10.33 14.97
N GLY A 40 8.96 10.23 15.77
CA GLY A 40 8.60 11.27 16.74
C GLY A 40 8.36 12.63 16.05
N ASN A 41 9.22 13.61 16.34
CA ASN A 41 9.15 14.97 15.79
C ASN A 41 10.00 15.17 14.52
N VAL A 42 10.76 14.15 14.09
CA VAL A 42 11.62 14.22 12.88
C VAL A 42 11.07 13.35 11.76
N PHE A 43 11.40 13.70 10.53
CA PHE A 43 11.03 12.94 9.33
C PHE A 43 12.30 12.33 8.74
N CYS A 44 12.42 11.00 8.77
CA CYS A 44 13.61 10.34 8.22
C CYS A 44 13.57 10.36 6.69
N ARG A 45 14.73 10.33 6.03
CA ARG A 45 14.79 10.22 4.56
C ARG A 45 14.39 8.80 4.13
N PRO A 46 13.89 8.62 2.90
CA PRO A 46 13.68 7.27 2.36
C PRO A 46 15.00 6.48 2.39
N GLY A 47 14.93 5.24 2.90
CA GLY A 47 16.10 4.38 3.11
C GLY A 47 16.66 4.43 4.53
N GLN A 48 16.34 5.45 5.32
CA GLN A 48 16.76 5.53 6.73
C GLN A 48 15.80 4.77 7.66
N ARG A 49 16.35 4.29 8.78
CA ARG A 49 15.62 3.62 9.85
C ARG A 49 15.48 4.57 11.03
N CYS A 50 14.28 4.58 11.60
CA CYS A 50 13.99 5.27 12.85
C CYS A 50 14.48 4.41 14.01
N VAL A 51 15.41 4.93 14.80
CA VAL A 51 15.94 4.27 16.00
C VAL A 51 15.76 5.21 17.18
N TYR A 52 15.30 4.68 18.31
CA TYR A 52 15.16 5.45 19.56
C TYR A 52 16.40 5.22 20.41
N GLU A 53 17.23 6.25 20.52
CA GLU A 53 18.44 6.20 21.32
C GLU A 53 18.12 6.55 22.78
N ARG A 54 18.58 5.70 23.71
CA ARG A 54 18.45 5.95 25.14
C ARG A 54 19.56 6.91 25.56
N VAL A 55 19.16 8.09 26.02
CA VAL A 55 20.09 9.10 26.50
C VAL A 55 20.22 9.07 28.02
N VAL A 56 21.43 9.36 28.52
CA VAL A 56 21.67 9.62 29.94
C VAL A 56 21.40 11.09 30.19
N CYS A 57 20.38 11.38 31.01
CA CYS A 57 19.99 12.73 31.37
C CYS A 57 20.23 12.98 32.86
N ILE A 58 20.40 14.25 33.23
CA ILE A 58 20.74 14.66 34.61
C ILE A 58 19.58 14.36 35.59
N ARG A 59 18.33 14.39 35.11
CA ARG A 59 17.12 14.17 35.92
C ARG A 59 16.16 13.23 35.18
N ALA A 60 15.77 12.13 35.82
CA ALA A 60 14.81 11.17 35.27
C ALA A 60 13.37 11.74 35.23
N PRO A 61 12.50 11.27 34.32
CA PRO A 61 12.74 10.25 33.29
C PRO A 61 13.50 10.81 32.06
N CYS A 62 14.42 10.01 31.51
CA CYS A 62 15.11 10.35 30.26
C CYS A 62 14.30 9.82 29.07
N PRO A 63 13.54 10.66 28.35
CA PRO A 63 12.85 10.22 27.16
C PRO A 63 13.86 9.83 26.08
N PRO A 64 13.66 8.71 25.36
CA PRO A 64 14.53 8.34 24.27
C PRO A 64 14.39 9.32 23.10
N ILE A 65 15.50 9.61 22.42
CA ILE A 65 15.54 10.59 21.33
C ILE A 65 15.42 9.84 19.99
N PRO A 66 14.52 10.26 19.08
CA PRO A 66 14.43 9.69 17.74
C PRO A 66 15.63 10.09 16.88
N GLN A 67 16.33 9.10 16.34
CA GLN A 67 17.49 9.23 15.44
C GLN A 67 17.15 8.54 14.10
N CYS A 68 17.58 9.14 12.98
CA CYS A 68 17.45 8.54 11.65
C CYS A 68 18.83 8.04 11.19
N VAL A 69 18.97 6.72 11.06
CA VAL A 69 20.22 6.04 10.64
C VAL A 69 20.11 5.41 9.27
#